data_AF-A0A4Q8K2B8-F1
#
_entry.id   AF-A0A4Q8K2B8-F1
#
_cell.length_a   1.000
_cell.length_b   1.000
_cell.length_c   1.000
_cell.angle_alpha   90.00
_cell.angle_beta   90.00
_cell.angle_gamma   90.00
#
_symmetry.space_group_name_H-M   'P 1'
#
loop_
_entity.id
_entity.type
_entity.pdbx_description
1 polymer ?
#
loop_
_entity_poly.entity_id
_entity_poly.type
_entity_poly.pdbx_seq_one_letter_code
_entity_poly.pdbx_strand_id
1 'polypeptide(L)'
;MARIHGICFVLAFLFTGSFALSCALCDLSLCKPLDPSTCPLGVTRDICFCCPVCYKTEGEICGGPWNYHGTCGGELTCVIPPSPSEEYDSVDDFTSEGVCMETEENEIDEGEIDEVDTEKNEIDEDRIIEDEIEG
;
A
#
# COMPACT_ATOMS: atom_id res chain seq x y z
N MET A 1 43.61 12.16 5.53
CA MET A 1 42.85 13.01 4.59
C MET A 1 42.19 12.22 3.46
N ALA A 2 42.88 11.33 2.73
CA ALA A 2 42.28 10.54 1.65
C ALA A 2 41.06 9.69 2.05
N ARG A 3 41.06 9.11 3.27
CA ARG A 3 39.93 8.33 3.80
C ARG A 3 38.66 9.17 4.02
N ILE A 4 38.82 10.39 4.51
CA ILE A 4 37.71 11.32 4.72
C ILE A 4 37.16 11.80 3.37
N HIS A 5 38.03 12.09 2.40
CA HIS A 5 37.61 12.46 1.05
C HIS A 5 36.85 11.32 0.35
N GLY A 6 37.32 10.07 0.50
CA GLY A 6 36.61 8.89 0.00
C GLY A 6 35.22 8.73 0.62
N ILE A 7 35.10 8.89 1.95
CA ILE A 7 33.81 8.83 2.64
C ILE A 7 32.88 9.96 2.16
N CYS A 8 33.37 11.20 2.07
CA CYS A 8 32.58 12.33 1.57
C CYS A 8 32.10 12.12 0.13
N PHE A 9 32.95 11.54 -0.73
CA PHE A 9 32.57 11.21 -2.11
C PHE A 9 31.44 10.18 -2.12
N VAL A 10 31.58 9.05 -1.40
CA VAL A 10 30.54 8.02 -1.32
C VAL A 10 29.23 8.59 -0.77
N LEU A 11 29.27 9.40 0.29
CA LEU A 11 28.06 10.02 0.86
C LEU A 11 27.39 10.99 -0.13
N ALA A 12 28.17 11.75 -0.90
CA ALA A 12 27.62 12.63 -1.93
C ALA A 12 26.89 11.86 -3.04
N PHE A 13 27.46 10.72 -3.50
CA PHE A 13 26.80 9.85 -4.49
C PHE A 13 25.49 9.25 -3.96
N LEU A 14 25.50 8.77 -2.71
CA LEU A 14 24.29 8.23 -2.08
C LEU A 14 23.21 9.31 -1.93
N PHE A 15 23.58 10.53 -1.53
CA PHE A 15 22.66 11.65 -1.40
C PHE A 15 22.04 12.07 -2.74
N THR A 16 22.82 12.11 -3.82
CA THR A 16 22.26 12.39 -5.15
C THR A 16 21.30 11.31 -5.64
N GLY A 17 21.54 10.03 -5.27
CA GLY A 17 20.66 8.93 -5.64
C GLY A 17 19.28 9.00 -4.98
N SER A 18 19.15 9.66 -3.83
CA SER A 18 17.87 9.80 -3.11
C SER A 18 16.81 10.59 -3.89
N PHE A 19 17.21 11.45 -4.82
CA PHE A 19 16.28 12.21 -5.65
C PHE A 19 15.67 11.39 -6.80
N ALA A 20 16.17 10.17 -7.07
CA ALA A 20 15.71 9.36 -8.20
C ALA A 20 14.26 8.86 -8.07
N LEU A 21 13.73 8.79 -6.85
CA LEU A 21 12.34 8.41 -6.57
C LEU A 21 11.45 9.62 -6.23
N SER A 22 11.96 10.84 -6.42
CA SER A 22 11.20 12.07 -6.23
C SER A 22 10.67 12.57 -7.56
N CYS A 23 9.43 13.05 -7.55
CA CYS A 23 8.85 13.68 -8.73
C CYS A 23 9.44 15.08 -8.96
N ALA A 24 9.65 15.42 -10.22
CA ALA A 24 9.98 16.78 -10.62
C ALA A 24 8.77 17.72 -10.41
N LEU A 25 9.00 19.03 -10.53
CA LEU A 25 7.91 20.00 -10.56
C LEU A 25 6.96 19.68 -11.72
N CYS A 26 5.66 19.65 -11.41
CA CYS A 26 4.64 19.33 -12.40
C CYS A 26 4.57 20.42 -13.48
N ASP A 27 4.77 20.02 -14.73
CA ASP A 27 4.59 20.85 -15.92
C ASP A 27 3.65 20.14 -16.89
N LEU A 28 2.40 20.61 -16.93
CA LEU A 28 1.35 20.05 -17.78
C LEU A 28 1.64 20.16 -19.28
N SER A 29 2.54 21.07 -19.69
CA SER A 29 2.91 21.22 -21.10
C SER A 29 3.76 20.05 -21.62
N LEU A 30 4.41 19.31 -20.71
CA LEU A 30 5.19 18.11 -21.01
C LEU A 30 4.35 16.84 -21.06
N CYS A 31 3.10 16.91 -20.58
CA CYS A 31 2.22 15.75 -20.55
C CYS A 31 1.75 15.35 -21.95
N LYS A 32 1.58 14.03 -22.14
CA LYS A 32 0.92 13.52 -23.35
C LYS A 32 -0.52 14.04 -23.40
N PRO A 33 -0.99 14.57 -24.53
CA PRO A 33 -2.40 14.94 -24.69
C PRO A 33 -3.29 13.73 -24.46
N LEU A 34 -4.29 13.89 -23.59
CA LEU A 34 -5.30 12.88 -23.30
C LEU A 34 -6.68 13.44 -23.66
N ASP A 35 -7.43 12.69 -24.46
CA ASP A 35 -8.84 12.99 -24.71
C ASP A 35 -9.69 12.29 -23.64
N PRO A 36 -10.37 13.03 -22.73
CA PRO A 36 -11.14 12.43 -21.66
C PRO A 36 -12.26 11.49 -22.14
N SER A 37 -12.77 11.69 -23.36
CA SER A 37 -13.83 10.85 -23.93
C SER A 37 -13.36 9.42 -24.27
N THR A 38 -12.03 9.22 -24.32
CA THR A 38 -11.42 7.91 -24.56
C THR A 38 -11.21 7.10 -23.29
N CYS A 39 -11.47 7.66 -22.11
CA CYS A 39 -11.31 6.98 -20.83
C CYS A 39 -12.65 6.45 -20.30
N PRO A 40 -12.92 5.13 -20.38
CA PRO A 40 -14.23 4.57 -20.05
C PRO A 40 -14.65 4.81 -18.60
N LEU A 41 -13.68 4.82 -17.69
CA LEU A 41 -13.88 5.03 -16.25
C LEU A 41 -13.37 6.41 -15.78
N GLY A 42 -13.17 7.34 -16.72
CA GLY A 42 -12.70 8.69 -16.43
C GLY A 42 -11.18 8.81 -16.31
N VAL A 43 -10.75 10.00 -15.90
CA VAL A 43 -9.34 10.43 -15.89
C VAL A 43 -8.84 10.55 -14.45
N THR A 44 -7.68 9.97 -14.19
CA THR A 44 -6.87 10.11 -12.97
C THR A 44 -5.53 10.77 -13.30
N ARG A 45 -4.55 10.67 -12.40
CA ARG A 45 -3.20 11.18 -12.59
C ARG A 45 -2.15 10.06 -12.53
N ASP A 46 -1.01 10.32 -13.15
CA ASP A 46 0.17 9.47 -13.06
C ASP A 46 0.73 9.36 -11.63
N ILE A 47 1.78 8.55 -11.44
CA ILE A 47 2.45 8.34 -10.13
C ILE A 47 2.96 9.63 -9.47
N CYS A 48 3.18 10.67 -10.26
CA CYS A 48 3.64 11.97 -9.78
C CYS A 48 2.49 12.96 -9.53
N PHE A 49 1.25 12.49 -9.68
CA PHE A 49 0.03 13.28 -9.55
C PHE A 49 0.04 14.53 -10.45
N CYS A 50 0.67 14.44 -11.63
CA CYS A 50 0.81 15.55 -12.55
C CYS A 50 -0.01 15.33 -13.82
N CYS A 51 0.40 14.38 -14.66
CA CYS A 51 -0.20 14.23 -15.98
C CYS A 51 -1.52 13.46 -15.92
N PRO A 52 -2.53 13.86 -16.72
CA PRO A 52 -3.77 13.13 -16.80
C PRO A 52 -3.55 11.78 -17.49
N VAL A 53 -4.10 10.71 -16.91
CA VAL A 53 -4.09 9.35 -17.47
C VAL A 53 -5.47 8.71 -17.26
N CYS A 54 -5.86 7.71 -18.05
CA CYS A 54 -7.12 7.02 -17.80
C CYS A 54 -7.00 6.14 -16.54
N TYR A 55 -8.09 6.00 -15.80
CA TYR A 55 -8.21 4.89 -14.86
C TYR A 55 -8.13 3.54 -15.58
N LYS A 56 -7.65 2.51 -14.86
CA LYS A 56 -7.61 1.13 -15.31
C LYS A 56 -9.00 0.49 -15.27
N THR A 57 -9.31 -0.29 -16.30
CA THR A 57 -10.55 -1.06 -16.41
C THR A 57 -10.39 -2.48 -15.87
N GLU A 58 -11.50 -3.20 -15.75
CA GLU A 58 -11.52 -4.59 -15.30
C GLU A 58 -10.52 -5.46 -16.10
N GLY A 59 -9.78 -6.31 -15.40
CA GLY A 59 -8.78 -7.20 -15.99
C GLY A 59 -7.43 -6.55 -16.32
N GLU A 60 -7.29 -5.22 -16.20
CA GLU A 60 -6.00 -4.55 -16.40
C GLU A 60 -5.10 -4.63 -15.16
N ILE A 61 -3.78 -4.65 -15.40
CA ILE A 61 -2.76 -4.64 -14.35
C ILE A 61 -2.79 -3.28 -13.62
N CYS A 62 -2.66 -3.34 -12.29
CA CYS A 62 -2.69 -2.19 -11.38
C CYS A 62 -1.68 -2.36 -10.24
N GLY A 63 -1.48 -1.31 -9.43
CA GLY A 63 -0.63 -1.36 -8.23
C GLY A 63 0.86 -1.16 -8.52
N GLY A 64 1.69 -1.89 -7.78
CA GLY A 64 3.13 -1.67 -7.68
C GLY A 64 3.51 -0.35 -7.01
N PRO A 65 4.81 0.00 -7.00
CA PRO A 65 5.32 1.16 -6.29
C PRO A 65 4.62 2.46 -6.71
N TRP A 66 3.96 3.14 -5.77
CA TRP A 66 3.18 4.36 -6.02
C TRP A 66 2.10 4.24 -7.11
N ASN A 67 1.54 3.04 -7.32
CA ASN A 67 0.63 2.74 -8.42
C ASN A 67 1.28 2.92 -9.81
N TYR A 68 2.56 2.55 -9.96
CA TYR A 68 3.27 2.59 -11.24
C TYR A 68 2.51 1.90 -12.38
N HIS A 69 1.83 0.80 -12.09
CA HIS A 69 1.05 0.08 -13.09
C HIS A 69 -0.32 0.71 -13.36
N GLY A 70 -0.77 1.64 -12.52
CA GLY A 70 -2.01 2.39 -12.66
C GLY A 70 -2.98 2.17 -11.50
N THR A 71 -4.06 2.94 -11.53
CA THR A 71 -5.12 2.93 -10.53
C THR A 71 -6.43 2.50 -11.18
N CYS A 72 -7.16 1.57 -10.56
CA CYS A 72 -8.48 1.14 -11.01
C CYS A 72 -9.52 2.27 -10.90
N GLY A 73 -10.48 2.31 -11.82
CA GLY A 73 -11.57 3.30 -11.81
C GLY A 73 -12.90 2.71 -11.36
N GLY A 74 -13.87 3.59 -11.08
CA GLY A 74 -15.20 3.17 -10.63
C GLY A 74 -15.14 2.43 -9.29
N GLU A 75 -15.83 1.30 -9.19
CA GLU A 75 -15.92 0.43 -8.01
C GLU A 75 -14.94 -0.77 -8.08
N LEU A 76 -13.95 -0.69 -8.98
CA LEU A 76 -12.94 -1.74 -9.13
C LEU A 76 -11.82 -1.57 -8.10
N THR A 77 -11.42 -2.70 -7.50
CA THR A 77 -10.30 -2.77 -6.56
C THR A 77 -9.10 -3.45 -7.21
N CYS A 78 -7.89 -3.00 -6.88
CA CYS A 78 -6.66 -3.66 -7.32
C CYS A 78 -6.39 -4.90 -6.48
N VAL A 79 -6.72 -6.09 -7.00
CA VAL A 79 -6.56 -7.36 -6.29
C VAL A 79 -5.16 -7.91 -6.53
N ILE A 80 -4.36 -7.96 -5.47
CA ILE A 80 -3.00 -8.51 -5.48
C ILE A 80 -3.08 -10.02 -5.19
N PRO A 81 -2.51 -10.90 -6.04
CA PRO A 81 -2.48 -12.32 -5.76
C PRO A 81 -1.62 -12.62 -4.52
N PRO A 82 -1.97 -13.65 -3.72
CA PRO A 82 -1.18 -14.01 -2.55
C PRO A 82 0.25 -14.39 -2.95
N SER A 83 1.23 -14.02 -2.13
CA SER A 83 2.63 -14.39 -2.32
C SER A 83 2.76 -15.92 -2.38
N PRO A 84 3.63 -16.47 -3.25
CA PRO A 84 3.84 -17.92 -3.34
C PRO A 84 4.59 -18.50 -2.12
N SER A 85 5.12 -17.65 -1.23
CA SER A 85 5.74 -18.03 0.03
C SER A 85 4.72 -17.95 1.18
N GLU A 86 4.63 -19.01 2.00
CA GLU A 86 3.87 -19.04 3.27
C GLU A 86 4.45 -18.12 4.37
N GLU A 87 5.48 -17.35 4.04
CA GLU A 87 6.12 -16.39 4.93
C GLU A 87 5.58 -14.99 4.57
N TYR A 88 4.78 -14.43 5.48
CA TYR A 88 4.18 -13.11 5.36
C TYR A 88 5.30 -12.06 5.44
N ASP A 89 5.88 -11.70 4.30
CA ASP A 89 6.88 -10.66 4.20
C ASP A 89 6.21 -9.36 3.74
N SER A 90 6.15 -8.38 4.64
CA SER A 90 5.57 -7.04 4.40
C SER A 90 6.20 -6.27 3.22
N VAL A 91 7.31 -6.77 2.67
CA VAL A 91 8.00 -6.21 1.51
C VAL A 91 7.28 -6.51 0.18
N ASP A 92 6.51 -7.59 0.11
CA ASP A 92 5.85 -7.99 -1.14
C ASP A 92 4.72 -7.03 -1.54
N ASP A 93 3.95 -6.49 -0.58
CA ASP A 93 2.78 -5.66 -0.89
C ASP A 93 3.09 -4.39 -1.69
N PHE A 94 4.20 -3.70 -1.39
CA PHE A 94 4.54 -2.44 -2.07
C PHE A 94 4.97 -2.63 -3.52
N THR A 95 5.62 -3.76 -3.81
CA THR A 95 6.13 -4.05 -5.17
C THR A 95 5.18 -4.92 -5.98
N SER A 96 4.14 -5.45 -5.34
CA SER A 96 3.18 -6.33 -5.97
C SER A 96 2.30 -5.63 -6.99
N GLU A 97 2.15 -6.28 -8.13
CA GLU A 97 1.16 -5.94 -9.14
C GLU A 97 -0.11 -6.77 -8.92
N GLY A 98 -1.25 -6.14 -9.16
CA GLY A 98 -2.56 -6.77 -9.08
C GLY A 98 -3.33 -6.62 -10.38
N VAL A 99 -4.60 -7.01 -10.34
CA VAL A 99 -5.54 -6.87 -11.45
C VAL A 99 -6.79 -6.17 -10.95
N CYS A 100 -7.33 -5.22 -11.73
CA CYS A 100 -8.58 -4.55 -11.39
C CYS A 100 -9.75 -5.53 -11.49
N MET A 101 -10.45 -5.75 -10.38
CA MET A 101 -11.61 -6.63 -10.30
C MET A 101 -12.71 -5.96 -9.47
N GLU A 102 -13.96 -6.31 -9.74
CA GLU A 102 -15.05 -6.02 -8.82
C GLU A 102 -14.79 -6.81 -7.53
N THR A 103 -14.74 -6.11 -6.42
CA THR A 103 -14.83 -6.75 -5.11
C THR A 103 -16.30 -6.83 -4.77
N GLU A 104 -16.83 -8.04 -4.59
CA GLU A 104 -18.12 -8.21 -3.93
C GLU A 104 -17.97 -7.56 -2.55
N GLU A 105 -18.48 -6.34 -2.41
CA GLU A 105 -18.75 -5.74 -1.12
C GLU A 105 -19.71 -6.73 -0.45
N ASN A 106 -19.16 -7.59 0.42
CA ASN A 106 -19.98 -8.05 1.51
C ASN A 106 -20.36 -6.77 2.23
N GLU A 107 -21.54 -6.24 1.90
CA GLU A 107 -22.26 -5.27 2.70
C GLU A 107 -22.17 -5.80 4.12
N ILE A 108 -21.26 -5.23 4.92
CA ILE A 108 -21.39 -5.33 6.36
C ILE A 108 -22.62 -4.46 6.61
N ASP A 109 -23.78 -5.11 6.63
CA ASP A 109 -25.02 -4.52 7.11
C ASP A 109 -24.69 -3.92 8.48
N GLU A 110 -24.73 -2.58 8.60
CA GLU A 110 -24.58 -1.85 9.86
C GLU A 110 -25.84 -2.08 10.72
N GLY A 111 -26.15 -3.34 10.98
CA GLY A 111 -27.43 -3.80 11.49
C GLY A 111 -27.30 -5.15 12.20
N GLU A 112 -26.44 -5.20 13.23
CA GLU A 112 -26.69 -5.86 14.53
C GLU A 112 -25.39 -5.71 15.35
N ILE A 113 -25.22 -4.58 16.04
CA ILE A 113 -24.29 -4.57 17.19
C ILE A 113 -25.09 -5.25 18.30
N ASP A 114 -25.05 -6.58 18.37
CA ASP A 114 -25.45 -7.27 19.59
C ASP A 114 -24.55 -6.75 20.70
N GLU A 115 -25.15 -6.07 21.68
CA GLU A 115 -24.47 -5.61 22.88
C GLU A 115 -23.78 -6.82 23.53
N VAL A 116 -22.45 -6.91 23.40
CA VAL A 116 -21.68 -7.86 24.21
C VAL A 116 -21.72 -7.34 25.65
N ASP A 117 -22.60 -7.94 26.44
CA ASP A 117 -22.64 -7.81 27.89
C ASP A 117 -21.24 -8.06 28.44
N THR A 118 -20.56 -6.99 28.82
CA THR A 118 -19.27 -7.06 29.52
C THR A 118 -19.54 -7.41 30.98
N GLU A 119 -19.83 -8.68 31.24
CA GLU A 119 -19.88 -9.21 32.60
C GLU A 119 -18.45 -9.60 33.04
N LYS A 120 -17.85 -8.68 33.79
CA LYS A 120 -16.85 -8.88 34.86
C LYS A 120 -16.07 -10.20 34.83
N ASN A 121 -14.84 -10.15 34.32
CA ASN A 121 -13.77 -11.00 34.87
C ASN A 121 -12.98 -10.15 35.87
N GLU A 122 -13.40 -10.24 37.13
CA GLU A 122 -12.55 -9.90 38.27
C GLU A 122 -11.34 -10.83 38.26
N ILE A 123 -10.15 -10.23 38.32
CA ILE A 123 -8.88 -10.93 38.41
C ILE A 123 -8.70 -11.27 39.90
N ASP A 124 -8.93 -12.53 40.28
CA ASP A 124 -8.59 -13.04 41.61
C ASP A 124 -7.05 -13.22 41.69
N GLU A 125 -6.37 -12.23 42.27
CA GLU A 125 -4.93 -12.23 42.57
C GLU A 125 -4.60 -12.98 43.88
N ASP A 126 -5.18 -14.16 44.12
CA ASP A 126 -4.86 -14.95 45.33
C ASP A 126 -4.86 -16.46 45.02
N ARG A 127 -3.89 -16.93 44.21
CA ARG A 127 -3.59 -18.38 44.14
C ARG A 127 -2.22 -18.80 43.60
N ILE A 128 -1.16 -18.07 43.94
CA ILE A 128 0.22 -18.56 43.75
C ILE A 128 1.00 -18.44 45.05
N ILE A 129 0.65 -19.23 46.08
CA ILE A 129 1.61 -19.80 47.05
C ILE A 129 1.00 -21.12 47.54
N GLU A 130 1.81 -22.17 47.57
CA GLU A 130 1.65 -23.49 48.21
C GLU A 130 1.89 -24.68 47.26
N ASP A 131 3.05 -24.69 46.57
CA ASP A 131 3.66 -25.93 46.08
C ASP A 131 5.21 -25.88 46.10
N GLU A 132 5.78 -25.17 47.08
CA GLU A 132 7.17 -25.37 47.52
C GLU A 132 7.18 -25.29 49.06
N ILE A 133 7.05 -26.46 49.71
CA ILE A 133 7.66 -26.92 50.97
C ILE A 133 6.86 -28.15 51.41
N GLU A 134 7.24 -29.33 50.90
CA GLU A 134 7.37 -30.62 51.60
C GLU A 134 7.75 -31.70 50.58
N GLY A 135 9.06 -31.93 50.42
CA GLY A 135 9.63 -32.96 49.55
C GLY A 135 11.10 -32.74 49.25
#